data_AF-A0A2N7REC1-F1
#
_entry.id   AF-A0A2N7REC1-F1
#
_cell.length_a   1.000
_cell.length_b   1.000
_cell.length_c   1.000
_cell.angle_alpha   90.00
_cell.angle_beta   90.00
_cell.angle_gamma   90.00
#
_symmetry.space_group_name_H-M   'P 1'
#
loop_
_entity.id
_entity.type
_entity.pdbx_description
1 polymer ?
#
loop_
_entity_poly.entity_id
_entity_poly.type
_entity_poly.pdbx_seq_one_letter_code
_entity_poly.pdbx_strand_id
1 'polypeptide(L)'
;MRVAILDDEPAELRRVEQTLQQMAAAGDQPWSLHSFERGEDLLRQLRRDTFDLLILDWQLPDLTGLALLRWTREHMESPPAAIMLTSRDGESDIVQALNAGADDYVSKPFRPNELKARVAAVLRRHSQQRSAGAEMLSFNDLTFDDAELTVTRDHKPIVMTEREYRLARCLFSNLGRPLSREYLYERFWPHEEVLSSRPLDTHIYRLRNKLGLTADRGWQLLTIYGYGYRLESVAATSG
;
A
#
# COMPACT_ATOMS: atom_id res chain seq x y z
N MET A 1 -4.92 1.28 4.85
CA MET A 1 -4.14 1.87 3.76
C MET A 1 -3.26 2.95 4.32
N ARG A 2 -2.01 3.00 3.91
CA ARG A 2 -1.11 4.11 4.27
C ARG A 2 -1.10 5.13 3.15
N VAL A 3 -1.46 6.38 3.45
CA VAL A 3 -1.52 7.46 2.46
C VAL A 3 -0.53 8.54 2.88
N ALA A 4 0.34 8.94 1.96
CA ALA A 4 1.16 10.13 2.14
C ALA A 4 0.52 11.32 1.42
N ILE A 5 0.45 12.45 2.10
CA ILE A 5 -0.09 13.71 1.58
C ILE A 5 1.04 14.74 1.65
N LEU A 6 1.36 15.37 0.53
CA LEU A 6 2.45 16.34 0.43
C LEU A 6 1.92 17.67 -0.10
N ASP A 7 2.07 18.71 0.70
CA ASP A 7 1.61 20.07 0.41
C ASP A 7 2.32 21.03 1.37
N ASP A 8 2.90 22.12 0.87
CA ASP A 8 3.57 23.10 1.74
C ASP A 8 2.59 24.02 2.48
N GLU A 9 1.29 23.94 2.18
CA GLU A 9 0.24 24.67 2.88
C GLU A 9 -0.47 23.79 3.94
N PRO A 10 -0.31 24.08 5.25
CA PRO A 10 -0.93 23.28 6.32
C PRO A 10 -2.46 23.30 6.32
N ALA A 11 -3.08 24.28 5.66
CA ALA A 11 -4.53 24.34 5.49
C ALA A 11 -5.01 23.29 4.48
N GLU A 12 -4.30 23.12 3.36
CA GLU A 12 -4.63 22.14 2.34
C GLU A 12 -4.35 20.71 2.82
N LEU A 13 -3.24 20.48 3.54
CA LEU A 13 -2.99 19.19 4.22
C LEU A 13 -4.18 18.77 5.08
N ARG A 14 -4.63 19.64 6.00
CA ARG A 14 -5.77 19.36 6.88
C ARG A 14 -7.06 19.10 6.12
N ARG A 15 -7.28 19.82 5.02
CA ARG A 15 -8.47 19.65 4.18
C ARG A 15 -8.49 18.30 3.47
N VAL A 16 -7.35 17.86 2.95
CA VAL A 16 -7.19 16.54 2.34
C VAL A 16 -7.37 15.46 3.41
N GLU A 17 -6.71 15.59 4.56
CA GLU A 17 -6.83 14.65 5.68
C GLU A 17 -8.28 14.47 6.12
N GLN A 18 -9.01 15.56 6.38
CA GLN A 18 -10.42 15.50 6.77
C GLN A 18 -11.27 14.82 5.69
N THR A 19 -10.99 15.10 4.42
CA THR A 19 -11.69 14.49 3.29
C THR A 19 -11.47 12.97 3.26
N LEU A 20 -10.23 12.52 3.45
CA LEU A 20 -9.89 11.09 3.43
C LEU A 20 -10.31 10.36 4.70
N GLN A 21 -10.28 10.99 5.86
CA GLN A 21 -10.77 10.42 7.12
C GLN A 21 -12.26 10.04 7.01
N GLN A 22 -13.08 10.90 6.38
CA GLN A 22 -14.49 10.60 6.14
C GLN A 22 -14.69 9.39 5.20
N MET A 23 -13.78 9.19 4.25
CA MET A 23 -13.82 8.02 3.36
C MET A 23 -13.38 6.76 4.09
N ALA A 24 -12.34 6.86 4.93
CA ALA A 24 -11.82 5.76 5.73
C ALA A 24 -12.86 5.20 6.71
N ALA A 25 -13.65 6.08 7.34
CA ALA A 25 -14.71 5.69 8.28
C ALA A 25 -15.82 4.83 7.64
N ALA A 26 -15.94 4.84 6.31
CA ALA A 26 -16.94 4.06 5.57
C ALA A 26 -16.42 2.71 5.04
N GLY A 27 -15.14 2.37 5.27
CA GLY A 27 -14.52 1.15 4.76
C GLY A 27 -14.03 0.21 5.86
N ASP A 28 -13.90 -1.09 5.52
CA ASP A 28 -13.49 -2.14 6.46
C ASP A 28 -11.98 -2.19 6.78
N GLN A 29 -11.17 -1.39 6.09
CA GLN A 29 -9.72 -1.35 6.29
C GLN A 29 -9.30 -0.05 6.97
N PRO A 30 -8.48 -0.06 8.05
CA PRO A 30 -8.02 1.16 8.70
C PRO A 30 -7.12 1.97 7.76
N TRP A 31 -7.30 3.29 7.75
CA TRP A 31 -6.42 4.23 7.03
C TRP A 31 -5.47 4.90 8.00
N SER A 32 -4.23 5.09 7.55
CA SER A 32 -3.20 5.84 8.25
C SER A 32 -2.73 6.94 7.29
N LEU A 33 -2.95 8.18 7.70
CA LEU A 33 -2.66 9.37 6.89
C LEU A 33 -1.39 10.03 7.43
N HIS A 34 -0.44 10.29 6.54
CA HIS A 34 0.85 10.88 6.87
C HIS A 34 1.02 12.15 6.03
N SER A 35 1.03 13.30 6.69
CA SER A 35 1.17 14.59 6.02
C SER A 35 2.61 15.09 6.09
N PHE A 36 3.06 15.69 4.99
CA PHE A 36 4.40 16.22 4.82
C PHE A 36 4.30 17.62 4.23
N GLU A 37 5.03 18.58 4.82
CA GLU A 37 5.12 19.96 4.30
C GLU A 37 6.29 20.15 3.33
N ARG A 38 7.17 19.15 3.24
CA ARG A 38 8.43 19.20 2.50
C ARG A 38 8.65 17.95 1.68
N GLY A 39 9.04 18.12 0.41
CA GLY A 39 9.29 17.01 -0.51
C GLY A 39 10.46 16.14 -0.04
N GLU A 40 11.49 16.73 0.57
CA GLU A 40 12.63 16.00 1.13
C GLU A 40 12.22 15.08 2.28
N ASP A 41 11.23 15.47 3.08
CA ASP A 41 10.73 14.68 4.22
C ASP A 41 9.98 13.45 3.72
N LEU A 42 9.08 13.64 2.74
CA LEU A 42 8.41 12.52 2.10
C LEU A 42 9.41 11.59 1.39
N LEU A 43 10.39 12.13 0.69
CA LEU A 43 11.42 11.33 0.01
C LEU A 43 12.22 10.47 0.99
N ARG A 44 12.59 11.03 2.16
CA ARG A 44 13.25 10.26 3.23
C ARG A 44 12.36 9.15 3.75
N GLN A 45 11.06 9.41 3.91
CA GLN A 45 10.11 8.40 4.37
C GLN A 45 9.90 7.30 3.33
N LEU A 46 9.73 7.63 2.04
CA LEU A 46 9.53 6.66 0.96
C LEU A 46 10.69 5.67 0.81
N ARG A 47 11.91 6.04 1.20
CA ARG A 47 13.07 5.13 1.22
C ARG A 47 13.01 4.09 2.34
N ARG A 48 12.28 4.38 3.41
CA ARG A 48 12.28 3.57 4.64
C ARG A 48 10.96 2.84 4.85
N ASP A 49 9.90 3.33 4.21
CA ASP A 49 8.55 2.90 4.46
C ASP A 49 7.74 2.66 3.19
N THR A 50 6.64 1.92 3.37
CA THR A 50 5.70 1.60 2.30
C THR A 50 4.45 2.44 2.44
N PHE A 51 4.00 3.03 1.32
CA PHE A 51 2.71 3.73 1.19
C PHE A 51 1.86 3.07 0.12
N ASP A 52 0.54 3.12 0.23
CA ASP A 52 -0.38 2.61 -0.80
C ASP A 52 -0.74 3.69 -1.82
N LEU A 53 -0.80 4.95 -1.38
CA LEU A 53 -1.18 6.12 -2.18
C LEU A 53 -0.36 7.33 -1.79
N LEU A 54 0.02 8.12 -2.79
CA LEU A 54 0.60 9.46 -2.65
C LEU A 54 -0.39 10.49 -3.20
N ILE A 55 -0.61 11.57 -2.45
CA ILE A 55 -1.26 12.79 -2.92
C ILE A 55 -0.19 13.87 -2.88
N LEU A 56 0.17 14.40 -4.06
CA LEU A 56 1.35 15.25 -4.22
C LEU A 56 0.96 16.61 -4.77
N ASP A 57 1.27 17.69 -4.06
CA ASP A 57 1.37 18.99 -4.71
C ASP A 57 2.63 19.05 -5.58
N TRP A 58 2.50 19.74 -6.70
CA TRP A 58 3.57 20.00 -7.63
C TRP A 58 4.56 21.03 -7.08
N GLN A 59 4.03 22.13 -6.55
CA GLN A 59 4.82 23.29 -6.13
C GLN A 59 5.18 23.15 -4.67
N LEU A 60 6.47 23.00 -4.40
CA LEU A 60 7.03 22.88 -3.07
C LEU A 60 8.32 23.69 -3.02
N PRO A 61 8.69 24.21 -1.84
CA PRO A 61 9.84 25.08 -1.69
C PRO A 61 11.19 24.37 -1.90
N ASP A 62 11.25 23.05 -1.74
CA ASP A 62 12.49 22.26 -1.72
C ASP A 62 12.65 21.36 -2.95
N LEU A 63 11.65 20.53 -3.28
CA LEU A 63 11.66 19.60 -4.41
C LEU A 63 10.28 19.53 -5.03
N THR A 64 10.16 19.66 -6.36
CA THR A 64 8.87 19.56 -7.04
C THR A 64 8.21 18.18 -6.86
N GLY A 65 6.89 18.14 -6.66
CA GLY A 65 6.15 16.87 -6.56
C GLY A 65 6.29 15.99 -7.81
N LEU A 66 6.44 16.60 -9.00
CA LEU A 66 6.71 15.86 -10.23
C LEU A 66 8.06 15.10 -10.18
N ALA A 67 9.11 15.74 -9.64
CA ALA A 67 10.40 15.08 -9.48
C ALA A 67 10.33 13.93 -8.47
N LEU A 68 9.57 14.10 -7.38
CA LEU A 68 9.33 13.04 -6.42
C LEU A 68 8.54 11.87 -7.04
N LEU A 69 7.51 12.16 -7.83
CA LEU A 69 6.77 11.16 -8.60
C LEU A 69 7.71 10.35 -9.50
N ARG A 70 8.51 11.01 -10.34
CA ARG A 70 9.48 10.34 -11.22
C ARG A 70 10.45 9.47 -10.43
N TRP A 71 10.97 10.00 -9.32
CA TRP A 71 11.85 9.25 -8.44
C TRP A 71 11.20 7.94 -7.97
N THR A 72 9.92 7.95 -7.58
CA THR A 72 9.22 6.71 -7.19
C THR A 72 9.14 5.70 -8.34
N ARG A 73 8.86 6.17 -9.57
CA ARG A 73 8.74 5.29 -10.74
C ARG A 73 10.09 4.69 -11.17
N GLU A 74 11.17 5.42 -10.97
CA GLU A 74 12.52 5.00 -11.35
C GLU A 74 13.20 4.11 -10.29
N HIS A 75 12.93 4.35 -9.00
CA HIS A 75 13.71 3.75 -7.90
C HIS A 75 12.93 2.73 -7.06
N MET A 76 11.62 2.60 -7.24
CA MET A 76 10.81 1.63 -6.49
C MET A 76 10.31 0.52 -7.42
N GLU A 77 10.58 -0.73 -7.07
CA GLU A 77 10.09 -1.91 -7.83
C GLU A 77 8.55 -1.95 -7.91
N SER A 78 7.87 -1.51 -6.84
CA SER A 78 6.41 -1.47 -6.75
C SER A 78 5.98 -0.12 -6.20
N PRO A 79 5.94 0.92 -7.04
CA PRO A 79 5.65 2.27 -6.60
C PRO A 79 4.17 2.40 -6.15
N PRO A 80 3.90 3.26 -5.15
CA PRO A 80 2.53 3.57 -4.73
C PRO A 80 1.74 4.22 -5.85
N ALA A 81 0.42 4.11 -5.76
CA ALA A 81 -0.45 4.94 -6.60
C ALA A 81 -0.19 6.42 -6.32
N ALA A 82 -0.31 7.30 -7.31
CA ALA A 82 -0.01 8.71 -7.16
C ALA A 82 -1.08 9.59 -7.81
N ILE A 83 -1.58 10.56 -7.05
CA ILE A 83 -2.49 11.59 -7.52
C ILE A 83 -1.77 12.93 -7.38
N MET A 84 -1.66 13.67 -8.48
CA MET A 84 -1.22 15.06 -8.40
C MET A 84 -2.39 15.92 -7.96
N LEU A 85 -2.21 16.71 -6.89
CA LEU A 85 -3.22 17.65 -6.38
C LEU A 85 -2.60 19.04 -6.33
N THR A 86 -2.86 19.88 -7.32
CA THR A 86 -2.11 21.13 -7.50
C THR A 86 -2.96 22.27 -8.07
N SER A 87 -2.53 23.52 -7.88
CA SER A 87 -3.19 24.71 -8.45
C SER A 87 -2.87 24.91 -9.93
N ARG A 88 -1.97 24.11 -10.50
CA ARG A 88 -1.75 24.07 -11.96
C ARG A 88 -2.93 23.37 -12.62
N ASP A 89 -3.49 23.98 -13.64
CA ASP A 89 -4.65 23.47 -14.39
C ASP A 89 -4.45 23.52 -15.91
N GLY A 90 -3.24 23.89 -16.35
CA GLY A 90 -2.86 23.90 -17.76
C GLY A 90 -2.85 22.49 -18.34
N GLU A 91 -3.36 22.35 -19.57
CA GLU A 91 -3.36 21.08 -20.30
C GLU A 91 -1.95 20.46 -20.38
N SER A 92 -0.93 21.30 -20.62
CA SER A 92 0.47 20.84 -20.65
C SER A 92 0.95 20.26 -19.32
N ASP A 93 0.52 20.83 -18.18
CA ASP A 93 0.91 20.34 -16.85
C ASP A 93 0.24 19.00 -16.55
N ILE A 94 -1.04 18.84 -16.91
CA ILE A 94 -1.78 17.58 -16.78
C ILE A 94 -1.10 16.48 -17.59
N VAL A 95 -0.84 16.75 -18.88
CA VAL A 95 -0.15 15.80 -19.77
C VAL A 95 1.23 15.44 -19.22
N GLN A 96 1.97 16.41 -18.70
CA GLN A 96 3.29 16.18 -18.13
C GLN A 96 3.25 15.29 -16.88
N ALA A 97 2.30 15.50 -15.96
CA ALA A 97 2.11 14.65 -14.78
C ALA A 97 1.75 13.22 -15.15
N LEU A 98 0.78 13.04 -16.05
CA LEU A 98 0.35 11.71 -16.48
C LEU A 98 1.47 10.94 -17.18
N ASN A 99 2.22 11.61 -18.07
CA ASN A 99 3.39 11.01 -18.73
C ASN A 99 4.53 10.69 -17.75
N ALA A 100 4.63 11.39 -16.63
CA ALA A 100 5.58 11.08 -15.56
C ALA A 100 5.12 9.89 -14.67
N GLY A 101 3.94 9.33 -14.94
CA GLY A 101 3.42 8.14 -14.27
C GLY A 101 2.43 8.43 -13.14
N ALA A 102 1.80 9.61 -13.11
CA ALA A 102 0.68 9.88 -12.21
C ALA A 102 -0.54 9.03 -12.62
N ASP A 103 -1.25 8.49 -11.63
CA ASP A 103 -2.45 7.67 -11.86
C ASP A 103 -3.72 8.53 -12.05
N ASP A 104 -3.70 9.75 -11.51
CA ASP A 104 -4.74 10.78 -11.69
C ASP A 104 -4.18 12.19 -11.42
N TYR A 105 -4.94 13.20 -11.81
CA TYR A 105 -4.63 14.61 -11.63
C TYR A 105 -5.87 15.38 -11.15
N VAL A 106 -5.71 16.22 -10.14
CA VAL A 106 -6.77 17.02 -9.53
C VAL A 106 -6.30 18.46 -9.39
N SER A 107 -7.05 19.39 -9.98
CA SER A 107 -6.80 20.82 -9.83
C SER A 107 -7.37 21.35 -8.51
N LYS A 108 -6.61 22.19 -7.80
CA LYS A 108 -7.09 22.98 -6.67
C LYS A 108 -7.91 24.19 -7.18
N PRO A 109 -8.99 24.60 -6.48
CA PRO A 109 -9.54 24.00 -5.28
C PRO A 109 -10.35 22.73 -5.59
N PHE A 110 -10.09 21.66 -4.86
CA PHE A 110 -10.78 20.37 -5.07
C PHE A 110 -12.12 20.30 -4.31
N ARG A 111 -13.06 19.51 -4.86
CA ARG A 111 -14.31 19.17 -4.19
C ARG A 111 -14.13 17.88 -3.39
N PRO A 112 -14.51 17.81 -2.10
CA PRO A 112 -14.26 16.63 -1.26
C PRO A 112 -14.79 15.31 -1.86
N ASN A 113 -16.01 15.31 -2.38
CA ASN A 113 -16.60 14.10 -2.98
C ASN A 113 -15.92 13.68 -4.29
N GLU A 114 -15.39 14.64 -5.05
CA GLU A 114 -14.62 14.35 -6.25
C GLU A 114 -13.29 13.69 -5.87
N LEU A 115 -12.56 14.25 -4.90
CA LEU A 115 -11.31 13.68 -4.43
C LEU A 115 -11.50 12.24 -3.92
N LYS A 116 -12.56 12.01 -3.13
CA LYS A 116 -12.92 10.65 -2.65
C LYS A 116 -13.15 9.67 -3.81
N ALA A 117 -13.90 10.09 -4.83
CA ALA A 117 -14.19 9.23 -5.98
C ALA A 117 -12.93 8.90 -6.79
N ARG A 118 -12.04 9.88 -6.99
CA ARG A 118 -10.77 9.71 -7.70
C ARG A 118 -9.80 8.81 -6.95
N VAL A 119 -9.67 9.02 -5.63
CA VAL A 119 -8.89 8.16 -4.74
C VAL A 119 -9.41 6.72 -4.80
N ALA A 120 -10.72 6.51 -4.70
CA ALA A 120 -11.32 5.18 -4.81
C ALA A 120 -11.03 4.52 -6.18
N ALA A 121 -11.13 5.28 -7.27
CA ALA A 121 -10.88 4.79 -8.63
C ALA A 121 -9.41 4.40 -8.84
N VAL A 122 -8.47 5.19 -8.33
CA VAL A 122 -7.03 4.91 -8.38
C VAL A 122 -6.69 3.68 -7.57
N LEU A 123 -7.17 3.60 -6.32
CA LEU A 123 -6.92 2.45 -5.44
C LEU A 123 -7.52 1.15 -6.01
N ARG A 124 -8.72 1.21 -6.61
CA ARG A 124 -9.34 0.05 -7.27
C ARG A 124 -8.53 -0.43 -8.47
N ARG A 125 -8.00 0.47 -9.31
CA ARG A 125 -7.15 0.08 -10.45
C ARG A 125 -5.87 -0.59 -9.96
N HIS A 126 -5.24 0.00 -8.93
CA HIS A 126 -4.01 -0.54 -8.36
C HIS A 126 -4.25 -1.87 -7.62
N SER A 127 -5.43 -2.08 -7.00
CA SER A 127 -5.80 -3.37 -6.41
C SER A 127 -6.17 -4.43 -7.45
N GLN A 128 -6.88 -4.05 -8.53
CA GLN A 128 -7.24 -4.96 -9.62
C GLN A 128 -6.01 -5.44 -10.40
N GLN A 129 -4.97 -4.63 -10.52
CA GLN A 129 -3.67 -5.08 -11.02
C GLN A 129 -2.99 -6.08 -10.08
N ARG A 130 -3.34 -6.10 -8.79
CA ARG A 130 -2.73 -6.96 -7.77
C ARG A 130 -3.54 -8.22 -7.45
N SER A 131 -4.86 -8.23 -7.60
CA SER A 131 -5.74 -9.40 -7.46
C SER A 131 -7.15 -9.02 -7.95
N ALA A 132 -7.72 -9.77 -8.89
CA ALA A 132 -9.11 -9.56 -9.32
C ALA A 132 -10.06 -9.77 -8.13
N GLY A 133 -11.09 -8.92 -8.00
CA GLY A 133 -12.06 -8.89 -6.90
C GLY A 133 -13.01 -10.08 -6.87
N ALA A 134 -12.48 -11.30 -6.82
CA ALA A 134 -13.21 -12.51 -6.50
C ALA A 134 -13.18 -12.74 -4.99
N GLU A 135 -14.32 -13.14 -4.41
CA GLU A 135 -14.43 -13.55 -3.00
C GLU A 135 -13.51 -14.74 -2.67
N MET A 136 -13.16 -15.53 -3.69
CA MET A 136 -12.16 -16.57 -3.63
C MET A 136 -10.92 -16.21 -4.46
N LEU A 137 -9.75 -16.31 -3.83
CA LEU A 137 -8.46 -16.04 -4.45
C LEU A 137 -7.54 -17.25 -4.37
N SER A 138 -7.19 -17.78 -5.52
CA SER A 138 -6.30 -18.93 -5.63
C SER A 138 -4.88 -18.49 -5.96
N PHE A 139 -3.96 -18.90 -5.11
CA PHE A 139 -2.52 -18.72 -5.25
C PHE A 139 -1.87 -20.10 -5.21
N ASN A 140 -1.54 -20.66 -6.37
CA ASN A 140 -1.01 -22.01 -6.49
C ASN A 140 -1.89 -23.05 -5.74
N ASP A 141 -1.37 -23.65 -4.68
CA ASP A 141 -2.01 -24.65 -3.83
C ASP A 141 -2.91 -24.07 -2.74
N LEU A 142 -2.94 -22.74 -2.58
CA LEU A 142 -3.69 -22.04 -1.54
C LEU A 142 -4.92 -21.34 -2.12
N THR A 143 -6.06 -21.48 -1.46
CA THR A 143 -7.27 -20.72 -1.76
C THR A 143 -7.71 -19.93 -0.54
N PHE A 144 -7.82 -18.62 -0.70
CA PHE A 144 -8.33 -17.68 0.29
C PHE A 144 -9.80 -17.41 0.01
N ASP A 145 -10.64 -17.52 1.03
CA ASP A 145 -12.03 -17.09 1.01
C ASP A 145 -12.15 -15.83 1.87
N ASP A 146 -12.35 -14.67 1.25
CA ASP A 146 -12.46 -13.36 1.92
C ASP A 146 -13.80 -13.24 2.69
N ALA A 147 -14.84 -13.99 2.30
CA ALA A 147 -16.15 -13.95 2.97
C ALA A 147 -16.14 -14.72 4.29
N GLU A 148 -15.54 -15.91 4.29
CA GLU A 148 -15.46 -16.78 5.47
C GLU A 148 -14.18 -16.56 6.29
N LEU A 149 -13.25 -15.73 5.80
CA LEU A 149 -11.92 -15.51 6.39
C LEU A 149 -11.13 -16.82 6.58
N THR A 150 -11.24 -17.73 5.60
CA THR A 150 -10.60 -19.04 5.65
C THR A 150 -9.55 -19.22 4.56
N VAL A 151 -8.53 -20.02 4.86
CA VAL A 151 -7.56 -20.49 3.87
C VAL A 151 -7.66 -22.00 3.77
N THR A 152 -7.70 -22.51 2.56
CA THR A 152 -7.62 -23.94 2.28
C THR A 152 -6.40 -24.26 1.43
N ARG A 153 -5.87 -25.47 1.60
CA ARG A 153 -4.88 -26.09 0.72
C ARG A 153 -5.43 -27.41 0.23
N ASP A 154 -5.53 -27.60 -1.07
CA ASP A 154 -6.13 -28.81 -1.66
C ASP A 154 -7.48 -29.15 -1.00
N HIS A 155 -8.32 -28.12 -0.81
CA HIS A 155 -9.63 -28.17 -0.12
C HIS A 155 -9.58 -28.52 1.38
N LYS A 156 -8.41 -28.65 2.00
CA LYS A 156 -8.26 -28.85 3.45
C LYS A 156 -8.07 -27.51 4.16
N PRO A 157 -8.88 -27.19 5.20
CA PRO A 157 -8.75 -25.93 5.91
C PRO A 157 -7.45 -25.84 6.70
N ILE A 158 -6.81 -24.68 6.63
CA ILE A 158 -5.66 -24.31 7.46
C ILE A 158 -6.17 -23.42 8.59
N VAL A 159 -5.99 -23.86 9.84
CA VAL A 159 -6.49 -23.12 11.01
C VAL A 159 -5.65 -21.87 11.26
N MET A 160 -6.28 -20.71 11.19
CA MET A 160 -5.67 -19.40 11.39
C MET A 160 -6.53 -18.55 12.32
N THR A 161 -5.92 -17.63 13.06
CA THR A 161 -6.69 -16.54 13.67
C THR A 161 -7.09 -15.53 12.59
N GLU A 162 -8.09 -14.69 12.87
CA GLU A 162 -8.47 -13.60 11.96
C GLU A 162 -7.28 -12.70 11.60
N ARG A 163 -6.43 -12.36 12.58
CA ARG A 163 -5.24 -11.53 12.35
C ARG A 163 -4.21 -12.23 11.47
N GLU A 164 -3.99 -13.53 11.67
CA GLU A 164 -3.11 -14.33 10.81
C GLU A 164 -3.65 -14.38 9.37
N TYR A 165 -4.96 -14.61 9.22
CA TYR A 165 -5.63 -14.58 7.91
C TYR A 165 -5.41 -13.25 7.20
N ARG A 166 -5.75 -12.13 7.86
CA ARG A 166 -5.64 -10.79 7.27
C ARG A 166 -4.19 -10.44 6.91
N LEU A 167 -3.21 -10.85 7.73
CA LEU A 167 -1.79 -10.66 7.43
C LEU A 167 -1.35 -11.51 6.23
N ALA A 168 -1.73 -12.78 6.18
CA ALA A 168 -1.44 -13.66 5.04
C ALA A 168 -2.04 -13.08 3.76
N ARG A 169 -3.34 -12.77 3.78
CA ARG A 169 -4.06 -12.15 2.67
C ARG A 169 -3.33 -10.90 2.16
N CYS A 170 -2.88 -10.03 3.07
CA CYS A 170 -2.10 -8.84 2.71
C CYS A 170 -0.76 -9.15 2.05
N LEU A 171 -0.02 -10.16 2.50
CA LEU A 171 1.21 -10.60 1.84
C LEU A 171 0.93 -11.09 0.41
N PHE A 172 -0.12 -11.90 0.23
CA PHE A 172 -0.52 -12.42 -1.08
C PHE A 172 -1.10 -11.34 -2.02
N SER A 173 -1.82 -10.33 -1.50
CA SER A 173 -2.23 -9.17 -2.31
C SER A 173 -1.05 -8.27 -2.73
N ASN A 174 0.13 -8.47 -2.15
CA ASN A 174 1.33 -7.67 -2.39
C ASN A 174 2.51 -8.58 -2.81
N LEU A 175 2.23 -9.61 -3.61
CA LEU A 175 3.27 -10.48 -4.17
C LEU A 175 4.35 -9.67 -4.89
N GLY A 176 5.60 -10.00 -4.61
CA GLY A 176 6.78 -9.31 -5.13
C GLY A 176 7.02 -7.92 -4.55
N ARG A 177 6.09 -7.36 -3.76
CA ARG A 177 6.23 -6.01 -3.19
C ARG A 177 6.85 -6.07 -1.79
N PRO A 178 7.93 -5.33 -1.53
CA PRO A 178 8.46 -5.20 -0.18
C PRO A 178 7.51 -4.37 0.69
N LEU A 179 7.15 -4.89 1.87
CA LEU A 179 6.30 -4.23 2.87
C LEU A 179 7.13 -3.90 4.10
N SER A 180 7.18 -2.63 4.49
CA SER A 180 7.92 -2.20 5.68
C SER A 180 7.30 -2.74 6.95
N ARG A 181 8.10 -2.90 8.01
CA ARG A 181 7.60 -3.33 9.33
C ARG A 181 6.54 -2.36 9.82
N GLU A 182 6.80 -1.05 9.72
CA GLU A 182 5.86 0.00 10.15
C GLU A 182 4.52 -0.10 9.42
N TYR A 183 4.55 -0.35 8.10
CA TYR A 183 3.34 -0.58 7.31
C TYR A 183 2.50 -1.75 7.84
N LEU A 184 3.15 -2.88 8.15
CA LEU A 184 2.46 -4.05 8.69
C LEU A 184 1.96 -3.80 10.12
N TYR A 185 2.71 -3.05 10.92
CA TYR A 185 2.34 -2.69 12.28
C TYR A 185 1.08 -1.83 12.34
N GLU A 186 1.09 -0.69 11.67
CA GLU A 186 -0.07 0.21 11.64
C GLU A 186 -1.33 -0.48 11.10
N ARG A 187 -1.17 -1.45 10.19
CA ARG A 187 -2.29 -2.14 9.58
C ARG A 187 -2.93 -3.20 10.47
N PHE A 188 -2.15 -3.93 11.28
CA PHE A 188 -2.66 -5.10 12.02
C PHE A 188 -2.60 -4.96 13.54
N TRP A 189 -1.88 -3.94 14.04
CA TRP A 189 -1.71 -3.62 15.45
C TRP A 189 -1.90 -2.12 15.76
N PRO A 190 -2.96 -1.43 15.25
CA PRO A 190 -3.10 0.03 15.35
C PRO A 190 -3.27 0.56 16.79
N HIS A 191 -3.58 -0.29 17.76
CA HIS A 191 -3.88 0.08 19.15
C HIS A 191 -3.05 -0.68 20.19
N GLU A 192 -2.05 -1.44 19.76
CA GLU A 192 -1.13 -2.10 20.69
C GLU A 192 0.10 -1.19 20.84
N GLU A 193 0.42 -0.77 22.07
CA GLU A 193 1.63 0.01 22.33
C GLU A 193 2.85 -0.72 21.76
N VAL A 194 3.60 -0.04 20.90
CA VAL A 194 4.80 -0.56 20.23
C VAL A 194 5.94 -0.67 21.24
N LEU A 195 5.80 -1.59 22.21
CA LEU A 195 6.84 -1.87 23.21
C LEU A 195 7.87 -2.87 22.65
N SER A 196 7.55 -3.59 21.56
CA SER A 196 8.55 -4.40 20.85
C SER A 196 8.12 -4.81 19.44
N SER A 197 9.12 -5.07 18.58
CA SER A 197 8.94 -5.60 17.22
C SER A 197 8.66 -7.13 17.17
N ARG A 198 8.41 -7.76 18.33
CA ARG A 198 8.26 -9.23 18.48
C ARG A 198 6.93 -9.81 17.99
N PRO A 199 5.79 -9.10 18.04
CA PRO A 199 4.53 -9.65 17.54
C PRO A 199 4.59 -9.98 16.05
N LEU A 200 5.15 -9.10 15.21
CA LEU A 200 5.20 -9.29 13.77
C LEU A 200 6.06 -10.50 13.39
N ASP A 201 7.27 -10.62 13.93
CA ASP A 201 8.18 -11.74 13.62
C ASP A 201 7.56 -13.09 13.98
N THR A 202 6.85 -13.15 15.12
CA THR A 202 6.16 -14.36 15.57
C THR A 202 5.02 -14.73 14.61
N HIS A 203 4.24 -13.76 14.15
CA HIS A 203 3.17 -14.01 13.18
C HIS A 203 3.74 -14.41 11.81
N ILE A 204 4.80 -13.76 11.34
CA ILE A 204 5.50 -14.12 10.10
C ILE A 204 6.03 -15.56 10.17
N TYR A 205 6.64 -15.95 11.29
CA TYR A 205 7.10 -17.32 11.52
C TYR A 205 5.93 -18.33 11.49
N ARG A 206 4.83 -18.04 12.19
CA ARG A 206 3.64 -18.90 12.20
C ARG A 206 3.04 -19.03 10.80
N LEU A 207 2.93 -17.92 10.06
CA LEU A 207 2.43 -17.92 8.69
C LEU A 207 3.31 -18.76 7.76
N ARG A 208 4.64 -18.58 7.85
CA ARG A 208 5.59 -19.39 7.06
C ARG A 208 5.37 -20.88 7.28
N ASN A 209 5.16 -21.30 8.53
CA ASN A 209 4.96 -22.71 8.87
C ASN A 209 3.56 -23.23 8.48
N LYS A 210 2.50 -22.49 8.84
CA LYS A 210 1.11 -22.89 8.55
C LYS A 210 0.82 -22.96 7.05
N LEU A 211 1.29 -21.94 6.31
CA LEU A 211 1.06 -21.82 4.88
C LEU A 211 2.18 -22.44 4.05
N GLY A 212 3.22 -23.03 4.64
CA GLY A 212 4.33 -23.64 3.88
C GLY A 212 4.92 -22.68 2.85
N LEU A 213 5.32 -21.47 3.28
CA LEU A 213 5.83 -20.42 2.39
C LEU A 213 7.32 -20.65 2.08
N THR A 214 7.59 -21.78 1.43
CA THR A 214 8.92 -22.31 1.15
C THR A 214 9.09 -22.59 -0.35
N ALA A 215 10.34 -22.53 -0.83
CA ALA A 215 10.63 -22.51 -2.27
C ALA A 215 10.21 -23.81 -2.97
N ASP A 216 10.22 -24.94 -2.27
CA ASP A 216 9.71 -26.23 -2.73
C ASP A 216 8.20 -26.21 -3.03
N ARG A 217 7.47 -25.26 -2.45
CA ARG A 217 6.03 -25.04 -2.67
C ARG A 217 5.75 -23.84 -3.58
N GLY A 218 6.79 -23.30 -4.21
CA GLY A 218 6.70 -22.15 -5.12
C GLY A 218 6.51 -20.81 -4.42
N TRP A 219 6.83 -20.72 -3.13
CA TRP A 219 6.70 -19.50 -2.33
C TRP A 219 8.00 -19.13 -1.65
N GLN A 220 8.27 -17.85 -1.47
CA GLN A 220 9.41 -17.43 -0.66
C GLN A 220 9.06 -16.18 0.14
N LEU A 221 8.88 -16.35 1.45
CA LEU A 221 8.69 -15.23 2.37
C LEU A 221 10.05 -14.75 2.89
N LEU A 222 10.59 -13.72 2.23
CA LEU A 222 11.88 -13.11 2.51
C LEU A 222 11.79 -12.07 3.64
N THR A 223 12.82 -12.04 4.48
CA THR A 223 13.08 -10.92 5.40
C THR A 223 14.02 -9.95 4.70
N ILE A 224 13.61 -8.69 4.54
CA ILE A 224 14.45 -7.62 4.03
C ILE A 224 15.04 -6.90 5.25
N TYR A 225 16.34 -7.12 5.48
CA TYR A 225 17.03 -6.62 6.67
C TYR A 225 16.88 -5.10 6.82
N GLY A 226 16.44 -4.66 8.00
CA GLY A 226 16.22 -3.24 8.30
C GLY A 226 14.99 -2.61 7.65
N TYR A 227 14.21 -3.33 6.82
CA TYR A 227 13.03 -2.80 6.13
C TYR A 227 11.74 -3.53 6.53
N GLY A 228 11.65 -4.86 6.29
CA GLY A 228 10.42 -5.61 6.48
C GLY A 228 10.40 -6.96 5.77
N TYR A 229 9.30 -7.26 5.07
CA TYR A 229 9.06 -8.57 4.46
C TYR A 229 8.60 -8.47 3.02
N ARG A 230 8.91 -9.50 2.24
CA ARG A 230 8.46 -9.64 0.85
C ARG A 230 8.09 -11.09 0.59
N LEU A 231 6.88 -11.31 0.06
CA LEU A 231 6.45 -12.62 -0.39
C LEU A 231 6.64 -12.70 -1.91
N GLU A 232 7.36 -13.70 -2.37
CA GLU A 232 7.58 -13.95 -3.80
C GLU A 232 6.96 -15.29 -4.20
N SER A 233 6.49 -15.35 -5.44
CA SER A 233 6.26 -16.63 -6.11
C SER A 233 7.55 -17.05 -6.77
N VAL A 234 7.97 -18.29 -6.51
CA VAL A 234 9.16 -18.90 -7.11
C VAL A 234 8.67 -20.04 -7.99
N ALA A 235 9.25 -20.21 -9.17
CA ALA A 235 9.00 -21.43 -9.94
C ALA A 235 9.47 -22.62 -9.08
N ALA A 236 8.56 -23.54 -8.76
CA ALA A 236 8.92 -24.74 -8.02
C ALA A 236 10.01 -25.47 -8.81
N THR A 237 11.24 -25.50 -8.28
CA THR A 237 12.33 -26.27 -8.89
C THR A 237 11.86 -27.70 -8.93
N SER A 238 11.52 -28.19 -10.13
CA SER A 238 11.21 -29.59 -10.35
C SER A 238 12.51 -30.35 -10.15
N GLY A 239 12.72 -30.85 -8.93
CA GLY A 239 13.83 -31.70 -8.54
C GLY A 239 13.35 -33.13 -8.38
#